data_AF-A0AAX0BPW3-F1
#
_entry.id   AF-A0AAX0BPW3-F1
#
_cell.length_a   1.000
_cell.length_b   1.000
_cell.length_c   1.000
_cell.angle_alpha   90.00
_cell.angle_beta   90.00
_cell.angle_gamma   90.00
#
_symmetry.space_group_name_H-M   'P 1'
#
loop_
_entity.id
_entity.type
_entity.pdbx_description
1 polymer ?
#
loop_
_entity_poly.entity_id
_entity_poly.type
_entity_poly.pdbx_seq_one_letter_code
_entity_poly.pdbx_strand_id
1 'polypeptide(L)'
;MTDLVNALEKIEFGNVRNNGCGAGRTMFAVDIDGTLYPCHRFVGERKFALGNIWTGSDNSKFLKMINVRNRDKCSKCWAQNLCLGCCPHENYTNTNNINLASERSCRMAKTIYEKLISVYIKMSDEDKKMMWPED
;
A
#
# COMPACT_ATOMS: atom_id res chain seq x y z
N MET A 1 1.92 8.67 0.91
CA MET A 1 1.22 8.81 2.21
C MET A 1 -0.26 8.72 1.90
N THR A 2 -1.05 7.95 2.66
CA THR A 2 -2.50 7.89 2.41
C THR A 2 -3.11 9.21 2.84
N ASP A 3 -3.79 9.87 1.91
CA ASP A 3 -4.61 11.04 2.18
C ASP A 3 -5.73 10.68 3.18
N LEU A 4 -5.97 11.55 4.18
CA LEU A 4 -6.89 11.27 5.28
C LEU A 4 -8.34 11.16 4.82
N VAL A 5 -8.73 11.94 3.79
CA VAL A 5 -10.08 11.89 3.21
C VAL A 5 -10.29 10.55 2.51
N ASN A 6 -9.33 10.13 1.69
CA ASN A 6 -9.35 8.79 1.06
C ASN A 6 -9.35 7.66 2.09
N ALA A 7 -8.75 7.87 3.27
CA ALA A 7 -8.76 6.88 4.33
C ALA A 7 -10.11 6.81 5.05
N LEU A 8 -10.78 7.96 5.26
CA LEU A 8 -12.14 8.03 5.78
C LEU A 8 -13.17 7.47 4.79
N GLU A 9 -13.01 7.74 3.50
CA GLU A 9 -13.85 7.21 2.43
C GLU A 9 -13.87 5.67 2.41
N LYS A 10 -12.72 5.04 2.70
CA LYS A 10 -12.65 3.58 2.87
C LYS A 10 -13.47 3.07 4.05
N ILE A 11 -13.59 3.87 5.11
CA ILE A 11 -14.37 3.53 6.30
C ILE A 11 -15.85 3.68 5.98
N GLU A 12 -16.26 4.79 5.35
CA GLU A 12 -17.64 5.06 4.93
C GLU A 12 -18.18 3.96 4.00
N PHE A 13 -17.51 3.70 2.88
CA PHE A 13 -18.04 2.80 1.85
C PHE A 13 -17.64 1.34 2.03
N GLY A 14 -16.87 1.01 3.08
CA GLY A 14 -16.39 -0.37 3.32
C GLY A 14 -15.55 -0.95 2.17
N ASN A 15 -14.97 -0.10 1.32
CA ASN A 15 -14.31 -0.53 0.10
C ASN A 15 -13.04 -1.35 0.40
N VAL A 16 -13.08 -2.64 0.06
CA VAL A 16 -11.91 -3.52 0.18
C VAL A 16 -10.98 -3.29 -1.01
N ARG A 17 -9.88 -2.58 -0.79
CA ARG A 17 -8.81 -2.49 -1.78
C ARG A 17 -7.98 -3.76 -1.76
N ASN A 18 -7.83 -4.40 -2.91
CA ASN A 18 -6.97 -5.59 -3.03
C ASN A 18 -5.51 -5.25 -3.34
N ASN A 19 -5.23 -4.01 -3.75
CA ASN A 19 -3.92 -3.58 -4.24
C ASN A 19 -3.50 -2.28 -3.55
N GLY A 20 -2.22 -2.19 -3.20
CA GLY A 20 -1.60 -1.01 -2.59
C GLY A 20 -1.37 0.13 -3.58
N CYS A 21 -0.24 0.83 -3.45
CA CYS A 21 0.09 2.04 -4.23
C CYS A 21 0.37 1.82 -5.73
N GLY A 22 0.03 0.65 -6.29
CA GLY A 22 0.24 0.33 -7.71
C GLY A 22 1.66 -0.10 -8.09
N ALA A 23 2.61 -0.15 -7.14
CA ALA A 23 3.99 -0.57 -7.42
C ALA A 23 4.04 -1.96 -8.05
N GLY A 24 4.71 -2.07 -9.21
CA GLY A 24 4.80 -3.29 -9.99
C GLY A 24 3.49 -3.73 -10.63
N ARG A 25 2.42 -2.92 -10.60
CA ARG A 25 1.12 -3.20 -11.25
C ARG A 25 0.76 -2.16 -12.30
N THR A 26 0.57 -0.93 -11.85
CA THR A 26 0.17 0.23 -12.66
C THR A 26 1.20 1.35 -12.59
N MET A 27 2.17 1.22 -11.68
CA MET A 27 3.29 2.13 -11.52
C MET A 27 4.58 1.32 -11.64
N PHE A 28 5.49 1.83 -12.44
CA PHE A 28 6.83 1.28 -12.69
C PHE A 28 7.82 2.43 -12.78
N ALA A 29 9.10 2.13 -12.56
CA ALA A 29 10.20 3.03 -12.89
C ALA A 29 11.09 2.38 -13.93
N VAL A 30 11.70 3.19 -14.78
CA VAL A 30 12.65 2.76 -15.83
C VAL A 30 13.97 3.44 -15.53
N ASP A 31 15.03 2.65 -15.42
CA ASP A 31 16.40 3.16 -15.27
C ASP A 31 17.01 3.50 -16.65
N ILE A 32 18.15 4.20 -16.67
CA ILE A 32 18.79 4.70 -17.90
C ILE A 32 19.18 3.58 -18.89
N ASP A 33 19.39 2.37 -18.38
CA ASP A 33 19.70 1.17 -19.16
C ASP A 33 18.44 0.43 -19.68
N GLY A 34 17.25 0.98 -19.40
CA GLY A 34 15.96 0.38 -19.74
C GLY A 34 15.45 -0.63 -18.71
N THR A 35 16.16 -0.87 -17.59
CA THR A 35 15.72 -1.80 -16.55
C THR A 35 14.44 -1.31 -15.89
N LEU A 36 13.45 -2.19 -15.79
CA LEU A 36 12.18 -1.93 -15.13
C LEU A 36 12.25 -2.26 -13.65
N TYR A 37 11.73 -1.36 -12.82
CA TYR A 37 11.60 -1.53 -11.37
C TYR A 37 10.15 -1.30 -10.91
N PRO A 38 9.72 -1.87 -9.77
CA PRO A 38 8.35 -1.76 -9.29
C PRO A 38 7.92 -0.33 -8.96
N CYS A 39 8.84 0.54 -8.55
CA CYS A 39 8.63 1.98 -8.40
C CYS A 39 9.98 2.68 -8.32
N HIS A 40 9.96 4.02 -8.31
CA HIS A 40 11.18 4.84 -8.25
C HIS A 40 12.09 4.49 -7.06
N ARG A 41 11.53 4.05 -5.93
CA ARG A 41 12.31 3.74 -4.74
C ARG A 41 13.17 2.48 -4.90
N PHE A 42 12.80 1.57 -5.80
CA PHE A 42 13.53 0.33 -6.03
C PHE A 42 14.61 0.45 -7.12
N VAL A 43 14.77 1.62 -7.76
CA VAL A 43 15.80 1.82 -8.78
C VAL A 43 17.19 1.62 -8.16
N GLY A 44 18.03 0.83 -8.82
CA GLY A 44 19.35 0.42 -8.31
C GLY A 44 19.34 -0.89 -7.50
N GLU A 45 18.19 -1.32 -6.97
CA GLU A 45 18.05 -2.59 -6.24
C GLU A 45 17.84 -3.75 -7.22
N ARG A 46 18.91 -4.20 -7.89
CA ARG A 46 18.87 -5.19 -8.99
C ARG A 46 18.04 -6.45 -8.69
N LYS A 47 17.97 -6.89 -7.42
CA LYS A 47 17.16 -8.04 -6.98
C LYS A 47 15.64 -7.86 -7.15
N PHE A 48 15.18 -6.63 -7.32
CA PHE A 48 13.79 -6.28 -7.58
C PHE A 48 13.56 -5.80 -9.02
N ALA A 49 14.56 -5.92 -9.90
CA ALA A 49 14.35 -5.69 -11.31
C ALA A 49 13.25 -6.63 -11.85
N LEU A 50 12.36 -6.06 -12.65
CA LEU A 50 11.22 -6.76 -13.23
C LEU A 50 11.47 -7.17 -14.68
N GLY A 51 12.63 -6.84 -15.23
CA GLY A 51 12.98 -7.05 -16.64
C GLY A 51 13.48 -5.75 -17.26
N ASN A 52 13.32 -5.62 -18.58
CA ASN A 52 13.80 -4.47 -19.32
C ASN A 52 12.77 -4.07 -20.39
N ILE A 53 12.62 -2.77 -20.65
CA ILE A 53 11.63 -2.26 -21.62
C ILE A 53 11.83 -2.81 -23.04
N TRP A 54 13.05 -3.21 -23.40
CA TRP A 54 13.38 -3.71 -24.73
C TRP A 54 13.15 -5.21 -24.88
N THR A 55 13.32 -5.99 -23.80
CA THR A 55 13.26 -7.47 -23.84
C THR A 55 12.01 -8.04 -23.17
N GLY A 56 11.20 -7.19 -22.55
CA GLY A 56 10.01 -7.58 -21.79
C GLY A 56 10.24 -7.64 -20.28
N SER A 57 9.15 -7.88 -19.56
CA SER A 57 9.12 -7.85 -18.09
C SER A 57 8.23 -8.95 -17.51
N ASP A 58 8.57 -9.39 -16.30
CA ASP A 58 7.75 -10.24 -15.45
C ASP A 58 7.73 -9.69 -14.02
N ASN A 59 6.54 -9.26 -13.59
CA ASN A 59 6.27 -8.74 -12.26
C ASN A 59 5.60 -9.75 -11.33
N SER A 60 5.27 -10.96 -11.80
CA SER A 60 4.47 -11.95 -11.09
C SER A 60 5.04 -12.29 -9.71
N LYS A 61 6.37 -12.53 -9.64
CA LYS A 61 7.09 -12.82 -8.40
C LYS A 61 7.00 -11.67 -7.41
N PHE A 62 7.22 -10.44 -7.86
CA PHE A 62 7.13 -9.25 -7.03
C PHE A 62 5.70 -9.08 -6.47
N LEU A 63 4.68 -9.23 -7.32
CA LEU A 63 3.29 -9.12 -6.93
C LEU A 63 2.86 -10.17 -5.89
N LYS A 64 3.39 -11.39 -6.02
CA LYS A 64 3.16 -12.45 -5.02
C LYS A 64 3.78 -12.12 -3.67
N MET A 65 4.99 -11.55 -3.65
CA MET A 65 5.67 -11.12 -2.42
C MET A 65 4.91 -9.97 -1.74
N ILE A 66 4.47 -8.98 -2.51
CA ILE A 66 3.82 -7.81 -1.91
C ILE A 66 2.35 -8.04 -1.53
N ASN A 67 1.74 -9.17 -1.91
CA ASN A 67 0.37 -9.49 -1.52
C ASN A 67 0.27 -9.71 0.00
N VAL A 68 -0.50 -8.86 0.68
CA VAL A 68 -0.69 -8.89 2.13
C VAL A 68 -1.32 -10.17 2.67
N ARG A 69 -2.07 -10.89 1.84
CA ARG A 69 -2.67 -12.18 2.23
C ARG A 69 -1.62 -13.28 2.38
N ASN A 70 -0.47 -13.12 1.73
CA ASN A 70 0.65 -14.05 1.82
C ASN A 70 1.61 -13.73 2.97
N ARG A 71 1.33 -12.71 3.79
CA ARG A 71 2.21 -12.26 4.87
C ARG A 71 1.57 -12.58 6.22
N ASP A 72 2.13 -13.50 6.98
CA ASP A 72 1.53 -14.05 8.21
C ASP A 72 0.99 -12.98 9.17
N LYS A 73 1.82 -12.00 9.56
CA LYS A 73 1.41 -10.93 10.48
C LYS A 73 0.30 -10.05 9.90
N CYS A 74 0.32 -9.79 8.60
CA CYS A 74 -0.68 -8.94 7.94
C CYS A 74 -2.01 -9.68 7.73
N SER A 75 -1.95 -10.97 7.39
CA SER A 75 -3.12 -11.83 7.14
C SER A 75 -4.06 -11.97 8.35
N LYS A 76 -3.52 -11.77 9.55
CA LYS A 76 -4.24 -11.85 10.83
C LYS A 76 -4.54 -10.47 11.44
N CYS A 77 -4.28 -9.38 10.71
CA CYS A 77 -4.38 -8.02 11.24
C CYS A 77 -5.74 -7.39 10.91
N TRP A 78 -6.41 -6.79 11.90
CA TRP A 78 -7.68 -6.09 11.71
C TRP A 78 -7.59 -4.97 10.65
N ALA A 79 -6.46 -4.26 10.60
CA ALA A 79 -6.23 -3.17 9.64
C ALA A 79 -5.76 -3.63 8.24
N GLN A 80 -5.78 -4.94 7.93
CA GLN A 80 -5.20 -5.47 6.68
C GLN A 80 -5.77 -4.79 5.43
N ASN A 81 -7.10 -4.70 5.32
CA ASN A 81 -7.78 -4.11 4.16
C ASN A 81 -7.68 -2.57 4.12
N LEU A 82 -7.31 -1.95 5.25
CA LEU A 82 -7.15 -0.52 5.37
C LEU A 82 -5.75 -0.09 4.90
N CYS A 83 -4.71 -0.68 5.49
CA CYS A 83 -3.32 -0.27 5.26
C CYS A 83 -2.59 -1.04 4.14
N LEU A 84 -3.10 -2.21 3.74
CA LEU A 84 -2.54 -3.05 2.68
C LEU A 84 -1.04 -3.33 2.84
N GLY A 85 -0.60 -3.53 4.07
CA GLY A 85 0.76 -3.98 4.39
C GLY A 85 1.84 -2.93 4.15
N CYS A 86 1.44 -1.66 4.07
CA CYS A 86 2.31 -0.49 3.93
C CYS A 86 3.21 -0.54 2.68
N CYS A 87 4.12 0.43 2.55
CA CYS A 87 5.02 0.53 1.42
C CYS A 87 5.97 -0.69 1.38
N PRO A 88 6.01 -1.46 0.27
CA PRO A 88 6.94 -2.59 0.17
C PRO A 88 8.41 -2.18 0.28
N HIS A 89 8.77 -1.02 -0.27
CA HIS A 89 10.14 -0.51 -0.15
C HIS A 89 10.51 -0.21 1.31
N GLU A 90 9.66 0.49 2.07
CA GLU A 90 9.90 0.73 3.50
C GLU A 90 10.08 -0.57 4.28
N ASN A 91 9.22 -1.57 4.01
CA ASN A 91 9.35 -2.88 4.63
C ASN A 91 10.71 -3.49 4.35
N TYR A 92 11.16 -3.46 3.10
CA TYR A 92 12.47 -3.96 2.73
C TYR A 92 13.60 -3.17 3.40
N THR A 93 13.62 -1.84 3.32
CA THR A 93 14.69 -1.00 3.90
C THR A 93 14.81 -1.18 5.41
N ASN A 94 13.70 -1.33 6.14
CA ASN A 94 13.73 -1.40 7.60
C ASN A 94 13.91 -2.82 8.16
N THR A 95 13.66 -3.87 7.36
CA THR A 95 13.66 -5.27 7.85
C THR A 95 14.55 -6.21 7.04
N ASN A 96 15.13 -5.73 5.93
CA ASN A 96 15.76 -6.54 4.89
C ASN A 96 14.86 -7.64 4.30
N ASN A 97 13.55 -7.58 4.55
CA ASN A 97 12.57 -8.54 4.05
C ASN A 97 11.27 -7.84 3.63
N ILE A 98 11.02 -7.77 2.32
CA ILE A 98 9.83 -7.10 1.77
C ILE A 98 8.49 -7.68 2.27
N ASN A 99 8.49 -8.94 2.70
CA ASN A 99 7.30 -9.64 3.22
C ASN A 99 7.03 -9.32 4.70
N LEU A 100 7.98 -8.68 5.41
CA LEU A 100 7.81 -8.28 6.80
C LEU A 100 7.46 -6.80 6.87
N ALA A 101 6.27 -6.50 7.39
CA ALA A 101 5.87 -5.12 7.61
C ALA A 101 6.83 -4.45 8.63
N SER A 102 7.33 -3.27 8.29
CA SER A 102 8.10 -2.43 9.22
C SER A 102 7.25 -2.15 10.46
N GLU A 103 7.81 -2.39 11.66
CA GLU A 103 7.07 -2.19 12.92
C GLU A 103 6.63 -0.74 13.08
N ARG A 104 7.52 0.21 12.75
CA ARG A 104 7.23 1.65 12.75
C ARG A 104 6.06 1.97 11.83
N SER A 105 6.09 1.51 10.58
CA SER A 105 5.02 1.75 9.61
C SER A 105 3.70 1.10 10.03
N CYS A 106 3.76 -0.11 10.59
CA CYS A 106 2.60 -0.84 11.07
C CYS A 106 1.94 -0.10 12.24
N ARG A 107 2.71 0.34 13.23
CA ARG A 107 2.24 1.10 14.39
C ARG A 107 1.59 2.40 13.94
N MET A 108 2.28 3.18 13.10
CA MET A 108 1.78 4.44 12.58
C MET A 108 0.47 4.26 11.80
N ALA A 109 0.39 3.28 10.90
CA ALA A 109 -0.82 3.01 10.14
C ALA A 109 -1.99 2.63 11.05
N LYS A 110 -1.77 1.76 12.04
CA LYS A 110 -2.81 1.38 13.02
C LYS A 110 -3.27 2.58 13.83
N THR A 111 -2.37 3.39 14.37
CA THR A 111 -2.72 4.59 15.13
C THR A 111 -3.51 5.59 14.28
N ILE A 112 -3.11 5.82 13.02
CA ILE A 112 -3.87 6.69 12.11
C ILE A 112 -5.28 6.13 11.93
N TYR A 113 -5.43 4.84 11.61
CA TYR A 113 -6.76 4.25 11.41
C TYR A 113 -7.61 4.22 12.68
N GLU A 114 -7.04 3.97 13.86
CA GLU A 114 -7.74 4.07 15.15
C GLU A 114 -8.28 5.49 15.38
N LYS A 115 -7.47 6.52 15.10
CA LYS A 115 -7.90 7.92 15.22
C LYS A 115 -8.94 8.30 14.16
N LEU A 116 -8.77 7.86 12.92
CA LEU A 116 -9.76 8.11 11.86
C LEU A 116 -11.10 7.44 12.15
N ILE A 117 -11.10 6.20 12.65
CA ILE A 117 -12.32 5.52 13.09
C ILE A 117 -12.98 6.31 14.24
N SER A 118 -12.20 6.78 15.21
CA SER A 118 -12.74 7.61 16.29
C SER A 118 -13.31 8.95 15.80
N VAL A 119 -12.72 9.56 14.77
CA VAL A 119 -13.26 10.78 14.16
C VAL A 119 -14.55 10.45 13.42
N TYR A 120 -14.53 9.44 12.56
CA TYR A 120 -15.66 8.98 11.77
C TYR A 120 -16.90 8.65 12.62
N ILE A 121 -16.72 7.97 13.76
CA ILE A 121 -17.82 7.65 14.69
C ILE A 121 -18.41 8.92 15.33
N LYS A 122 -17.63 10.00 15.47
CA LYS A 122 -18.06 11.26 16.08
C LYS A 122 -18.63 12.26 15.07
N MET A 123 -18.46 12.02 13.77
CA MET A 123 -19.02 12.87 12.72
C MET A 123 -20.54 12.78 12.73
N SER A 124 -21.21 13.91 12.57
CA SER A 124 -22.66 13.92 12.36
C SER A 124 -23.02 13.44 10.96
N ASP A 125 -24.31 13.16 10.72
CA ASP A 125 -24.76 12.81 9.38
C ASP A 125 -24.63 14.01 8.42
N GLU A 126 -24.73 15.26 8.91
CA GLU A 126 -24.44 16.45 8.11
C GLU A 126 -22.95 16.52 7.72
N ASP A 127 -22.03 16.23 8.65
CA ASP A 127 -20.59 16.19 8.35
C ASP A 127 -20.27 15.16 7.27
N LYS A 128 -20.89 13.97 7.35
CA LYS A 128 -20.71 12.91 6.35
C LYS A 128 -21.28 13.29 5.00
N LYS A 129 -22.49 13.87 4.95
CA LYS A 129 -23.10 14.39 3.72
C LYS A 129 -22.29 15.52 3.10
N MET A 130 -21.64 16.36 3.90
CA MET A 130 -20.76 17.41 3.41
C MET A 130 -19.47 16.82 2.79
N MET A 131 -18.92 15.76 3.39
CA MET A 131 -17.71 15.10 2.89
C MET A 131 -17.96 14.27 1.63
N TRP A 132 -19.09 13.56 1.57
CA TRP A 132 -19.49 12.69 0.47
C TRP A 132 -20.96 12.99 0.12
N PRO A 133 -21.23 14.08 -0.62
CA PRO A 133 -22.57 14.38 -1.07
C PRO A 133 -23.08 13.28 -2.00
N GLU A 134 -24.35 12.90 -1.85
CA GLU A 134 -25.05 12.09 -2.84
C GLU A 134 -25.27 12.99 -4.08
N ASP A 135 -24.85 12.51 -5.26
CA ASP A 135 -25.11 13.17 -6.55
C ASP A 135 -26.63 13.22 -6.88
#